data_AF-A0A7R8ZT95-F1
#
_entry.id   AF-A0A7R8ZT95-F1
#
_cell.length_a   1.000
_cell.length_b   1.000
_cell.length_c   1.000
_cell.angle_alpha   90.00
_cell.angle_beta   90.00
_cell.angle_gamma   90.00
#
_symmetry.space_group_name_H-M   'P 1'
#
loop_
_entity.id
_entity.type
_entity.pdbx_description
1 polymer ?
#
loop_
_entity_poly.entity_id
_entity_poly.type
_entity_poly.pdbx_seq_one_letter_code
_entity_poly.pdbx_strand_id
1 'polypeptide(L)'
;MAPTQPVPKYVYDLPVTPRNALREIFDADDDLWKLLAESMHFTMSQIAEIEGRARRSPNASPTDILIEKWSHGNHRIVELYILFYKLRNFRAMKEIQSYVPREYVEKYGRPPTRSRMSAGTVATDTVTQQSVDIPTLADL
;
A
#
# COMPACT_ATOMS: atom_id res chain seq x y z
N MET A 1 23.64 -25.09 -21.03
CA MET A 1 23.42 -24.03 -20.03
C MET A 1 22.35 -23.11 -20.58
N ALA A 2 21.20 -22.97 -19.92
CA ALA A 2 20.24 -21.93 -20.30
C ALA A 2 20.86 -20.56 -19.99
N PRO A 3 20.69 -19.54 -20.85
CA PRO A 3 21.14 -18.19 -20.52
C PRO A 3 20.40 -17.73 -19.27
N THR A 4 21.16 -17.39 -18.22
CA THR A 4 20.63 -16.68 -17.06
C THR A 4 20.13 -15.33 -17.54
N GLN A 5 18.82 -15.20 -17.71
CA GLN A 5 18.17 -13.95 -18.07
C GLN A 5 18.58 -12.87 -17.05
N PRO A 6 18.97 -11.67 -17.50
CA PRO A 6 19.34 -10.59 -16.60
C PRO A 6 18.13 -10.22 -15.73
N VAL A 7 18.38 -9.92 -14.45
CA VAL A 7 17.33 -9.48 -13.53
C VAL A 7 16.75 -8.15 -14.04
N PRO A 8 15.44 -8.05 -14.28
CA PRO A 8 14.77 -6.81 -14.65
C PRO A 8 15.16 -5.64 -13.74
N LYS A 9 15.54 -4.51 -14.34
CA LYS A 9 15.92 -3.30 -13.61
C LYS A 9 14.83 -2.23 -13.65
N TYR A 10 14.16 -2.11 -14.79
CA TYR A 10 13.15 -1.09 -15.05
C TYR A 10 11.74 -1.64 -14.95
N VAL A 11 10.79 -0.77 -14.67
CA VAL A 11 9.37 -1.14 -14.48
C VAL A 11 8.74 -1.67 -15.78
N TYR A 12 9.19 -1.18 -16.94
CA TYR A 12 8.75 -1.70 -18.23
C TYR A 12 9.21 -3.15 -18.48
N ASP A 13 10.31 -3.58 -17.84
CA ASP A 13 10.84 -4.96 -17.92
C ASP A 13 10.21 -5.89 -16.88
N LEU A 14 9.29 -5.40 -16.04
CA LEU A 14 8.71 -6.21 -14.97
C LEU A 14 7.88 -7.37 -15.59
N PRO A 15 8.15 -8.64 -15.22
CA PRO A 15 7.48 -9.78 -15.82
C PRO A 15 5.96 -9.78 -15.61
N VAL A 16 5.25 -10.53 -16.45
CA VAL A 16 3.78 -10.59 -16.43
C VAL A 16 3.23 -11.05 -15.09
N THR A 17 3.85 -12.05 -14.45
CA THR A 17 3.38 -12.61 -13.17
C THR A 17 3.32 -11.57 -12.05
N PRO A 18 4.41 -10.89 -11.66
CA PRO A 18 4.35 -9.84 -10.64
C PRO A 18 3.47 -8.67 -11.11
N ARG A 19 3.46 -8.30 -12.39
CA ARG A 19 2.58 -7.24 -12.90
C ARG A 19 1.10 -7.59 -12.70
N ASN A 20 0.68 -8.82 -12.95
CA ASN A 20 -0.68 -9.28 -12.69
C ASN A 20 -1.02 -9.25 -11.21
N ALA A 21 -0.11 -9.71 -10.34
CA ALA A 21 -0.32 -9.65 -8.90
C ALA A 21 -0.49 -8.20 -8.40
N LEU A 22 0.26 -7.25 -8.96
CA LEU A 22 0.08 -5.82 -8.65
C LEU A 22 -1.31 -5.33 -9.06
N ARG A 23 -1.80 -5.70 -10.26
CA ARG A 23 -3.16 -5.35 -10.69
C ARG A 23 -4.20 -5.88 -9.70
N GLU A 24 -4.10 -7.16 -9.32
CA GLU A 24 -5.02 -7.77 -8.35
C GLU A 24 -4.99 -7.10 -6.97
N ILE A 25 -3.84 -6.58 -6.54
CA ILE A 25 -3.70 -5.92 -5.24
C ILE A 25 -4.29 -4.51 -5.24
N PHE A 26 -3.98 -3.72 -6.27
CA PHE A 26 -4.32 -2.29 -6.30
C PHE A 26 -5.68 -2.01 -6.96
N ASP A 27 -6.18 -2.91 -7.80
CA ASP A 27 -7.54 -2.80 -8.37
C ASP A 27 -8.61 -3.45 -7.46
N ALA A 28 -8.22 -4.05 -6.33
CA ALA A 28 -9.17 -4.64 -5.38
C ALA A 28 -10.06 -3.59 -4.68
N ASP A 29 -9.63 -2.33 -4.67
CA ASP A 29 -10.31 -1.19 -4.06
C ASP A 29 -10.06 0.05 -4.93
N ASP A 30 -11.11 0.82 -5.20
CA ASP A 30 -11.08 1.97 -6.10
C ASP A 30 -10.11 3.08 -5.65
N ASP A 31 -9.76 3.14 -4.35
CA ASP A 31 -8.88 4.15 -3.78
C ASP A 31 -7.41 3.71 -3.76
N LEU A 32 -7.11 2.40 -3.78
CA LEU A 32 -5.73 1.91 -3.65
C LEU A 32 -4.84 2.26 -4.84
N TRP A 33 -5.33 2.09 -6.07
CA TRP A 33 -4.56 2.47 -7.26
C TRP A 33 -4.43 4.00 -7.39
N LYS A 34 -5.41 4.78 -6.91
CA LYS A 34 -5.36 6.25 -6.87
C LYS A 34 -4.30 6.72 -5.88
N LEU A 35 -4.26 6.14 -4.69
CA LEU A 35 -3.23 6.40 -3.69
C LEU A 35 -1.83 6.06 -4.23
N LEU A 36 -1.71 4.97 -5.00
CA LEU A 36 -0.46 4.65 -5.69
C LEU A 36 -0.10 5.73 -6.71
N ALA A 37 -1.06 6.19 -7.52
CA ALA A 37 -0.85 7.24 -8.51
C ALA A 37 -0.40 8.57 -7.87
N GLU A 38 -1.02 8.96 -6.76
CA GLU A 38 -0.62 10.13 -5.97
C GLU A 38 0.81 10.00 -5.44
N SER A 39 1.18 8.80 -4.94
CA SER A 39 2.53 8.52 -4.46
C SER A 39 3.58 8.55 -5.59
N MET A 40 3.15 8.30 -6.83
CA MET A 40 3.93 8.44 -8.07
C MET A 40 3.91 9.87 -8.62
N HIS A 41 3.28 10.82 -7.92
CA HIS A 41 3.13 12.23 -8.29
C HIS A 41 2.29 12.48 -9.55
N PHE A 42 1.32 11.62 -9.85
CA PHE A 42 0.31 11.92 -10.87
C PHE A 42 -0.63 13.01 -10.36
N THR A 43 -0.95 13.97 -11.24
CA THR A 43 -1.93 15.03 -10.95
C THR A 43 -3.35 14.47 -10.97
N MET A 44 -4.28 15.16 -10.31
CA MET A 44 -5.71 14.79 -10.31
C MET A 44 -6.29 14.64 -11.73
N SER A 45 -5.87 15.50 -12.66
CA SER A 45 -6.28 15.41 -14.07
C SER A 45 -5.81 14.11 -14.73
N GLN A 46 -4.55 13.70 -14.48
CA GLN A 46 -4.03 12.45 -15.02
C GLN A 46 -4.68 11.22 -14.38
N ILE A 47 -4.99 11.27 -13.08
CA ILE A 47 -5.72 10.19 -12.39
C ILE A 47 -7.12 10.05 -13.00
N ALA A 48 -7.84 11.15 -13.20
CA ALA A 48 -9.16 11.13 -13.86
C ALA A 48 -9.10 10.61 -15.31
N GLU A 49 -8.03 10.92 -16.04
CA GLU A 49 -7.78 10.38 -17.38
C GLU A 49 -7.61 8.85 -17.36
N ILE A 50 -6.79 8.33 -16.43
CA ILE A 50 -6.57 6.89 -16.23
C ILE A 50 -7.88 6.20 -15.88
N GLU A 51 -8.62 6.74 -14.91
CA GLU A 51 -9.92 6.21 -14.49
C GLU A 51 -10.92 6.18 -15.65
N GLY A 52 -10.98 7.26 -16.44
CA GLY A 52 -11.79 7.34 -17.64
C GLY A 52 -11.40 6.29 -18.70
N ARG A 53 -10.10 6.05 -18.90
CA ARG A 53 -9.60 5.01 -19.84
C ARG A 53 -9.98 3.61 -19.36
N ALA A 54 -9.83 3.33 -18.07
CA ALA A 54 -10.21 2.05 -17.47
C ALA A 54 -11.71 1.79 -17.62
N ARG A 55 -12.57 2.78 -17.32
CA ARG A 55 -14.03 2.65 -17.45
C ARG A 55 -14.53 2.42 -18.88
N ARG A 56 -13.85 2.97 -19.90
CA ARG A 56 -14.26 2.84 -21.30
C ARG A 56 -13.86 1.50 -21.93
N SER A 57 -12.92 0.78 -21.33
CA SER A 57 -12.32 -0.41 -21.93
C SER A 57 -12.65 -1.63 -21.08
N PRO A 58 -13.50 -2.56 -21.56
CA PRO A 58 -13.75 -3.80 -20.83
C PRO A 58 -12.43 -4.55 -20.63
N ASN A 59 -12.14 -4.93 -19.39
CA ASN A 59 -10.89 -5.58 -18.93
C ASN A 59 -9.64 -4.68 -18.81
N ALA A 60 -9.78 -3.35 -18.88
CA ALA A 60 -8.65 -2.48 -18.57
C ALA A 60 -8.47 -2.31 -17.05
N SER A 61 -7.26 -2.63 -16.59
CA SER A 61 -6.82 -2.37 -15.22
C SER A 61 -6.31 -0.93 -15.09
N PRO A 62 -6.84 -0.11 -14.16
CA PRO A 62 -6.30 1.22 -13.90
C PRO A 62 -4.86 1.15 -13.38
N THR A 63 -4.52 0.14 -12.56
CA THR A 63 -3.14 -0.09 -12.12
C THR A 63 -2.20 -0.37 -13.28
N ASP A 64 -2.63 -1.16 -14.28
CA ASP A 64 -1.79 -1.45 -15.44
C ASP A 64 -1.52 -0.20 -16.28
N ILE A 65 -2.55 0.60 -16.53
CA ILE A 65 -2.44 1.87 -17.25
C ILE A 65 -1.50 2.82 -16.48
N LEU A 66 -1.62 2.88 -15.15
CA LEU A 66 -0.76 3.68 -14.29
C LEU A 66 0.69 3.24 -14.39
N ILE A 67 0.97 1.94 -14.22
CA ILE A 67 2.33 1.37 -14.29
C ILE A 67 2.91 1.56 -15.69
N GLU A 68 2.12 1.37 -16.74
CA GLU A 68 2.51 1.66 -18.13
C GLU A 68 2.92 3.12 -18.27
N LYS A 69 2.04 4.07 -17.90
CA LYS A 69 2.35 5.52 -17.97
C LYS A 69 3.60 5.87 -17.17
N TRP A 70 3.73 5.37 -15.95
CA TRP A 70 4.89 5.64 -15.09
C TRP A 70 6.17 5.05 -15.68
N SER A 71 6.12 3.85 -16.27
CA SER A 71 7.30 3.19 -16.83
C SER A 71 8.01 3.97 -17.94
N HIS A 72 7.28 4.85 -18.66
CA HIS A 72 7.86 5.75 -19.68
C HIS A 72 8.91 6.73 -19.11
N GLY A 73 8.86 7.01 -17.81
CA GLY A 73 9.87 7.82 -17.10
C GLY A 73 11.18 7.08 -16.83
N ASN A 74 11.37 5.85 -17.34
CA ASN A 74 12.50 4.97 -17.03
C ASN A 74 12.65 4.69 -15.53
N HIS A 75 11.52 4.63 -14.82
CA HIS A 75 11.50 4.31 -13.40
C HIS A 75 11.96 2.88 -13.13
N ARG A 76 12.65 2.69 -12.00
CA ARG A 76 13.25 1.40 -11.61
C ARG A 76 12.34 0.62 -10.68
N ILE A 77 12.45 -0.70 -10.70
CA ILE A 77 11.65 -1.58 -9.82
C ILE A 77 11.93 -1.27 -8.33
N VAL A 78 13.16 -0.84 -8.00
CA VAL A 78 13.50 -0.39 -6.64
C VAL A 78 12.71 0.85 -6.18
N GLU A 79 12.38 1.76 -7.09
CA GLU A 79 11.58 2.95 -6.78
C GLU A 79 10.15 2.54 -6.46
N LEU A 80 9.60 1.59 -7.24
CA LEU A 80 8.29 1.00 -6.99
C LEU A 80 8.24 0.28 -5.63
N TYR A 81 9.29 -0.48 -5.29
CA TYR A 81 9.41 -1.16 -4.00
C TYR A 81 9.41 -0.19 -2.82
N ILE A 82 10.12 0.94 -2.94
CA ILE A 82 10.14 1.99 -1.93
C ILE A 82 8.76 2.66 -1.81
N LEU A 83 8.04 2.88 -2.91
CA LEU A 83 6.67 3.40 -2.88
C LEU A 83 5.74 2.44 -2.12
N PHE A 84 5.80 1.14 -2.41
CA PHE A 84 4.98 0.16 -1.69
C PHE A 84 5.31 0.12 -0.18
N TYR A 85 6.57 0.28 0.20
CA TYR A 85 6.96 0.44 1.60
C TYR A 85 6.31 1.68 2.25
N LYS A 86 6.37 2.83 1.58
CA LYS A 86 5.75 4.08 2.07
C LYS A 86 4.23 3.93 2.22
N LEU A 87 3.59 3.21 1.31
CA LEU A 87 2.16 2.88 1.37
C LEU A 87 1.83 1.74 2.34
N ARG A 88 2.84 1.14 2.99
CA ARG A 88 2.72 -0.03 3.88
C ARG A 88 2.06 -1.25 3.19
N ASN A 89 2.13 -1.34 1.86
CA ASN A 89 1.59 -2.46 1.09
C ASN A 89 2.64 -3.57 0.97
N PHE A 90 2.85 -4.31 2.07
CA PHE A 90 3.82 -5.39 2.13
C PHE A 90 3.46 -6.59 1.23
N ARG A 91 2.18 -6.73 0.85
CA ARG A 91 1.76 -7.74 -0.12
C ARG A 91 2.38 -7.42 -1.49
N ALA A 92 2.22 -6.20 -1.98
CA ALA A 92 2.83 -5.75 -3.24
C ALA A 92 4.36 -5.79 -3.21
N MET A 93 4.98 -5.47 -2.05
CA MET A 93 6.43 -5.59 -1.89
C MET A 93 6.94 -7.00 -2.15
N LYS A 94 6.25 -8.04 -1.63
CA LYS A 94 6.65 -9.44 -1.80
C LYS A 94 6.65 -9.87 -3.27
N GLU A 95 5.68 -9.39 -4.06
CA GLU A 95 5.55 -9.76 -5.47
C GLU A 95 6.75 -9.33 -6.32
N ILE A 96 7.39 -8.21 -5.96
CA ILE A 96 8.53 -7.67 -6.73
C ILE A 96 9.88 -7.84 -6.02
N GLN A 97 9.91 -8.40 -4.80
CA GLN A 97 11.10 -8.48 -3.96
C GLN A 97 12.28 -9.19 -4.63
N SER A 98 12.02 -10.23 -5.44
CA SER A 98 13.06 -10.99 -6.16
C SER A 98 13.78 -10.19 -7.24
N TYR A 99 13.24 -9.04 -7.65
CA TYR A 99 13.80 -8.16 -8.66
C TYR A 99 14.49 -6.92 -8.06
N VAL A 100 14.54 -6.84 -6.74
CA VAL A 100 15.09 -5.69 -6.01
C VAL A 100 16.44 -6.10 -5.41
N PRO A 101 17.47 -5.23 -5.51
CA PRO A 101 18.76 -5.52 -4.88
C PRO A 101 18.64 -5.74 -3.38
N ARG A 102 19.44 -6.69 -2.87
CA ARG A 102 19.33 -7.22 -1.50
C ARG A 102 19.41 -6.13 -0.43
N GLU A 103 20.24 -5.12 -0.63
CA GLU A 103 20.43 -4.00 0.29
C GLU A 103 19.14 -3.19 0.50
N TYR A 104 18.29 -3.06 -0.52
CA TYR A 104 16.99 -2.41 -0.40
C TYR A 104 15.96 -3.32 0.28
N VAL A 105 16.01 -4.61 -0.03
CA VAL A 105 15.15 -5.61 0.64
C VAL A 105 15.45 -5.65 2.14
N GLU A 106 16.71 -5.61 2.55
CA GLU A 106 17.09 -5.59 3.97
C GLU A 106 16.69 -4.30 4.67
N LYS A 107 16.84 -3.15 3.99
CA LYS A 107 16.53 -1.83 4.53
C LYS A 107 15.02 -1.56 4.65
N TYR A 108 14.23 -1.98 3.66
CA TYR A 108 12.81 -1.64 3.57
C TYR A 108 11.86 -2.84 3.72
N GLY A 109 12.35 -4.08 3.65
CA GLY A 109 11.51 -5.29 3.68
C GLY A 109 10.94 -5.66 5.05
N ARG A 110 11.33 -4.97 6.13
CA ARG A 110 10.75 -5.18 7.46
C ARG A 110 9.70 -4.12 7.74
N PRO A 111 8.51 -4.49 8.25
CA PRO A 111 7.60 -3.50 8.78
C PRO A 111 8.30 -2.74 9.91
N PRO A 112 8.15 -1.41 10.00
CA PRO A 112 8.72 -0.66 11.12
C PRO A 112 8.17 -1.28 12.40
N THR A 113 9.07 -1.80 13.24
CA THR A 113 8.70 -2.35 14.54
C THR A 113 7.97 -1.25 15.28
N ARG A 114 6.68 -1.47 15.59
CA ARG A 114 5.93 -0.58 16.47
C ARG A 114 6.69 -0.57 17.79
N SER A 115 7.50 0.48 18.02
CA SER A 115 8.19 0.65 19.28
C SER A 115 7.14 0.48 20.37
N ARG A 116 7.32 -0.53 21.22
CA ARG A 116 6.52 -0.69 22.44
C ARG A 116 6.67 0.61 23.21
N MET A 117 5.70 1.51 23.07
CA MET A 117 5.46 2.52 24.09
C MET A 117 5.17 1.71 25.35
N SER A 118 6.11 1.78 26.29
CA SER A 118 5.98 1.22 27.62
C SER A 118 4.63 1.66 28.18
N ALA A 119 3.70 0.71 28.34
CA ALA A 119 2.51 0.92 29.13
C ALA A 119 3.00 1.18 30.56
N GLY A 120 3.14 2.46 30.91
CA GLY A 120 3.33 2.88 32.28
C GLY A 120 2.10 2.44 33.06
N THR A 121 2.33 1.54 34.01
CA THR A 121 1.38 1.11 35.03
C THR A 121 0.73 2.35 35.65
N VAL A 122 -0.52 2.62 35.29
CA VAL A 122 -1.35 3.58 36.01
C VAL A 122 -1.84 2.83 37.24
N ALA A 123 -1.28 3.17 38.40
CA ALA A 123 -1.75 2.71 39.68
C ALA A 123 -3.22 3.08 39.83
N THR A 124 -4.04 2.08 40.10
CA THR A 124 -5.45 2.25 40.50
C THR A 124 -5.48 2.88 41.88
N ASP A 125 -5.84 4.16 41.95
CA ASP A 125 -6.28 4.77 43.20
C ASP A 125 -7.79 4.56 43.34
N THR A 126 -8.12 3.77 44.34
CA THR A 126 -9.45 3.43 44.84
C THR A 126 -10.22 4.69 45.24
N VAL A 127 -11.29 5.03 44.54
CA VAL A 127 -12.30 5.99 45.01
C VAL A 127 -13.51 5.22 45.52
N THR A 128 -13.65 5.24 46.84
CA THR A 128 -14.79 4.78 47.63
C THR A 128 -16.10 5.40 47.14
N GLN A 129 -17.03 4.58 46.63
CA GLN A 129 -18.42 4.96 46.41
C GLN A 129 -19.13 5.11 47.77
N GLN A 130 -19.67 6.29 48.03
CA GLN A 130 -20.56 6.55 49.16
C GLN A 130 -21.93 6.98 48.61
N SER A 131 -22.94 6.28 49.12
CA SER A 131 -24.36 6.25 48.77
C SER A 131 -25.06 7.61 48.76
N VAL A 132 -26.02 7.81 47.85
CA VAL A 132 -27.22 8.62 48.09
C VAL A 132 -28.38 8.14 47.22
N ASP A 133 -29.44 7.74 47.91
CA ASP A 133 -30.76 7.34 47.43
C ASP A 133 -31.48 8.46 46.66
N ILE A 134 -32.21 8.09 45.59
CA ILE A 134 -33.28 8.93 45.01
C ILE A 134 -34.50 8.03 44.73
N PRO A 135 -35.68 8.33 45.30
CA PRO A 135 -36.89 7.54 45.08
C PRO A 135 -37.61 7.86 43.76
N THR A 136 -38.20 6.81 43.21
CA THR A 136 -39.04 6.69 42.01
C THR A 136 -40.27 7.61 42.05
N LEU A 137 -40.53 8.32 40.94
CA LEU A 137 -41.77 9.06 40.68
C LEU A 137 -42.57 8.34 39.59
N ALA A 138 -43.50 7.51 40.04
CA ALA A 138 -44.66 7.05 39.27
C ALA A 138 -45.89 7.31 40.15
N ASP A 139 -46.99 7.75 39.53
CA ASP A 139 -48.27 8.21 40.09
C ASP A 139 -48.34 9.70 40.49
N LEU A 140 -48.68 10.55 39.51
CA LEU A 140 -49.91 11.37 39.46
C LEU A 140 -50.06 12.06 38.09
#